data_AF-A0A955EWG4-F1
#
_entry.id   AF-A0A955EWG4-F1
#
_cell.length_a   1.000
_cell.length_b   1.000
_cell.length_c   1.000
_cell.angle_alpha   90.00
_cell.angle_beta   90.00
_cell.angle_gamma   90.00
#
_symmetry.space_group_name_H-M   'P 1'
#
loop_
_entity.id
_entity.type
_entity.pdbx_description
1 polymer ?
#
loop_
_entity_poly.entity_id
_entity_poly.type
_entity_poly.pdbx_seq_one_letter_code
_entity_poly.pdbx_strand_id
1 'polypeptide(L)'
;MKMFKRLVFSLLFIAILATVLSLLVTRRAEVKVVKGFTYGAPTAQVASTTPGTFTNVYYGFPSTYKHIQTFRPDGDVFSESSVVVQDWGWLYVISNIVFWSGLFVALLSPFTIFYRPKAHQPEALITQNEVKSTDSEVQSPVKSAEK
;
A
#
# COMPACT_ATOMS: atom_id res chain seq x y z
N MET A 1 -6.69 -18.66 17.05
CA MET A 1 -7.02 -18.97 15.63
C MET A 1 -7.76 -17.87 14.88
N LYS A 2 -8.77 -17.18 15.45
CA LYS A 2 -9.53 -16.13 14.73
C LYS A 2 -8.66 -14.94 14.27
N MET A 3 -7.70 -14.52 15.11
CA MET A 3 -6.78 -13.41 14.78
C MET A 3 -5.81 -13.76 13.64
N PHE A 4 -5.23 -14.96 13.66
CA PHE A 4 -4.35 -15.44 12.59
C PHE A 4 -5.06 -15.51 11.24
N LYS A 5 -6.29 -16.06 11.21
CA LYS A 5 -7.11 -16.07 9.99
C LYS A 5 -7.36 -14.67 9.46
N ARG A 6 -7.72 -13.70 10.32
CA ARG A 6 -7.91 -12.29 9.92
C ARG A 6 -6.65 -11.68 9.32
N LEU A 7 -5.48 -11.95 9.88
CA LEU A 7 -4.20 -11.45 9.37
C LEU A 7 -3.88 -12.02 7.99
N VAL A 8 -4.07 -13.33 7.79
CA VAL A 8 -3.88 -13.99 6.48
C VAL A 8 -4.82 -13.40 5.43
N PHE A 9 -6.11 -13.25 5.74
CA PHE A 9 -7.07 -12.63 4.81
C PHE A 9 -6.69 -11.20 4.45
N SER A 10 -6.22 -10.41 5.41
CA SER A 10 -5.81 -9.04 5.16
C SER A 10 -4.57 -8.94 4.26
N LEU A 11 -3.59 -9.83 4.45
CA LEU A 11 -2.42 -9.91 3.57
C LEU A 11 -2.79 -10.33 2.15
N LEU A 12 -3.70 -11.31 2.01
CA LEU A 12 -4.21 -11.75 0.71
C LEU A 12 -4.92 -10.61 -0.02
N PHE A 13 -5.76 -9.85 0.69
CA PHE A 13 -6.43 -8.68 0.13
C PHE A 13 -5.43 -7.62 -0.37
N ILE A 14 -4.39 -7.32 0.43
CA ILE A 14 -3.33 -6.37 0.05
C ILE A 14 -2.58 -6.86 -1.19
N ALA A 15 -2.23 -8.15 -1.24
CA ALA A 15 -1.52 -8.72 -2.38
C ALA A 15 -2.34 -8.64 -3.68
N ILE A 16 -3.65 -8.93 -3.61
CA ILE A 16 -4.56 -8.77 -4.74
C ILE A 16 -4.63 -7.31 -5.17
N LEU A 17 -4.83 -6.38 -4.22
CA LEU A 17 -4.92 -4.95 -4.51
C LEU A 17 -3.63 -4.40 -5.13
N ALA A 18 -2.47 -4.81 -4.61
CA ALA A 18 -1.16 -4.45 -5.16
C ALA A 18 -0.97 -4.97 -6.59
N THR A 19 -1.42 -6.19 -6.89
CA THR A 19 -1.37 -6.77 -8.24
C THR A 19 -2.25 -5.99 -9.20
N VAL A 20 -3.48 -5.67 -8.78
CA VAL A 20 -4.42 -4.88 -9.58
C VAL A 20 -3.85 -3.49 -9.88
N LEU A 21 -3.34 -2.77 -8.87
CA LEU A 21 -2.72 -1.46 -9.07
C LEU A 21 -1.48 -1.52 -9.94
N SER A 22 -0.65 -2.54 -9.78
CA SER A 22 0.53 -2.74 -10.62
C SER A 22 0.19 -2.83 -12.11
N LEU A 23 -0.95 -3.43 -12.47
CA LEU A 23 -1.34 -3.67 -13.87
C LEU A 23 -2.26 -2.60 -14.45
N LEU A 24 -3.10 -1.97 -13.63
CA LEU A 24 -4.08 -0.97 -14.10
C LEU A 24 -3.50 0.44 -14.22
N VAL A 25 -2.45 0.77 -13.46
CA VAL A 25 -1.92 2.14 -13.48
C VAL A 25 -1.20 2.39 -14.82
N THR A 26 -1.80 3.25 -15.63
CA THR A 26 -1.22 3.74 -16.87
C THR A 26 -1.02 5.24 -16.80
N ARG A 27 0.16 5.72 -17.19
CA ARG A 27 0.47 7.14 -17.31
C ARG A 27 0.54 7.50 -18.78
N ARG A 28 -0.12 8.58 -19.16
CA ARG A 28 -0.15 9.08 -20.54
C ARG A 28 0.38 10.51 -20.58
N ALA A 29 1.22 10.81 -21.56
CA ALA A 29 1.71 12.16 -21.84
C ALA A 29 1.50 12.45 -23.32
N GLU A 30 0.70 13.47 -23.61
CA GLU A 30 0.37 13.90 -24.96
C GLU A 30 1.04 15.25 -25.25
N VAL A 31 1.64 15.38 -26.43
CA VAL A 31 2.33 16.59 -26.88
C VAL A 31 2.02 16.83 -28.35
N LYS A 32 1.70 18.08 -28.71
CA LYS A 32 1.60 18.50 -30.11
C LYS A 32 2.99 18.69 -30.68
N VAL A 33 3.27 18.06 -31.82
CA VAL A 33 4.58 18.06 -32.46
C VAL A 33 4.49 18.61 -33.88
N VAL A 34 5.55 19.28 -34.29
CA VAL A 34 5.67 19.83 -35.65
C VAL A 34 6.18 18.77 -36.62
N LYS A 35 6.14 19.10 -37.91
CA LYS A 35 6.80 18.31 -38.97
C LYS A 35 8.29 18.13 -38.66
N GLY A 36 8.81 16.93 -38.89
CA GLY A 36 10.21 16.58 -38.64
C GLY A 36 10.49 16.09 -37.22
N PHE A 37 9.46 15.92 -36.38
CA PHE A 37 9.60 15.33 -35.06
C PHE A 37 9.98 13.85 -35.18
N THR A 38 11.06 13.45 -34.50
CA THR A 38 11.55 12.07 -34.50
C THR A 38 11.00 11.29 -33.31
N TYR A 39 10.50 10.08 -33.55
CA TYR A 39 9.97 9.18 -32.52
C TYR A 39 10.31 7.72 -32.82
N GLY A 40 10.13 6.84 -31.84
CA GLY A 40 10.51 5.43 -31.92
C GLY A 40 11.75 5.08 -31.10
N ALA A 41 12.17 3.82 -31.19
CA ALA A 41 13.35 3.33 -30.46
C ALA A 41 14.63 4.06 -30.92
N PRO A 42 15.65 4.23 -30.05
CA PRO A 42 16.90 4.91 -30.42
C PRO A 42 17.57 4.35 -31.68
N THR A 43 17.40 3.05 -31.95
CA THR A 43 17.96 2.34 -33.10
C THR A 43 17.10 2.39 -34.37
N ALA A 44 15.85 2.88 -34.27
CA ALA A 44 14.87 2.87 -35.36
C ALA A 44 13.95 4.09 -35.26
N GLN A 45 14.54 5.29 -35.27
CA GLN A 45 13.77 6.53 -35.21
C GLN A 45 13.11 6.83 -36.56
N VAL A 46 11.86 7.29 -36.51
CA VAL A 46 11.05 7.73 -37.66
C VAL A 46 10.78 9.22 -37.51
N ALA A 47 10.95 9.99 -38.58
CA ALA A 47 10.63 11.41 -38.61
C ALA A 47 9.21 11.64 -39.13
N SER A 48 8.44 12.51 -38.47
CA SER A 48 7.11 12.89 -38.91
C SER A 48 7.16 13.69 -40.20
N THR A 49 6.31 13.34 -41.16
CA THR A 49 6.18 14.08 -42.44
C THR A 49 5.17 15.23 -42.35
N THR A 50 4.34 15.24 -41.30
CA THR A 50 3.29 16.22 -41.00
C THR A 50 3.28 16.57 -39.50
N PRO A 51 2.71 17.73 -39.10
CA PRO A 51 2.40 17.99 -37.69
C PRO A 51 1.34 17.01 -37.16
N GLY A 52 1.31 16.80 -35.85
CA GLY A 52 0.40 15.85 -35.23
C GLY A 52 0.43 15.84 -33.71
N THR A 53 -0.31 14.89 -33.15
CA THR A 53 -0.26 14.53 -31.74
C THR A 53 0.70 13.36 -31.53
N PHE A 54 1.63 13.53 -30.59
CA PHE A 54 2.49 12.46 -30.09
C PHE A 54 2.09 12.07 -28.67
N THR A 55 1.90 10.78 -28.41
CA THR A 55 1.47 10.26 -27.12
C THR A 55 2.44 9.19 -26.63
N ASN A 56 3.00 9.39 -25.43
CA ASN A 56 3.69 8.34 -24.69
C ASN A 56 2.73 7.67 -23.72
N VAL A 57 2.61 6.34 -23.80
CA VAL A 57 1.81 5.52 -22.88
C VAL A 57 2.76 4.62 -22.09
N TYR A 58 2.89 4.92 -20.80
CA TYR A 58 3.67 4.14 -19.85
C TYR A 58 2.74 3.26 -19.01
N TYR A 59 2.94 1.95 -19.07
CA TYR A 59 2.19 0.99 -18.27
C TYR A 59 2.99 0.61 -17.02
N GLY A 60 2.34 0.72 -15.86
CA GLY A 60 2.94 0.44 -14.55
C GLY A 60 3.44 1.69 -13.81
N PHE A 61 3.41 1.56 -12.49
CA PHE A 61 3.97 2.52 -11.53
C PHE A 61 4.43 1.79 -10.27
N PRO A 62 5.59 2.16 -9.67
CA PRO A 62 6.50 3.22 -10.11
C PRO A 62 7.33 2.84 -11.34
N SER A 63 7.56 1.54 -11.55
CA SER A 63 8.33 1.02 -12.65
C SER A 63 7.45 0.79 -13.88
N THR A 64 7.94 1.19 -15.06
CA THR A 64 7.25 0.97 -16.32
C THR A 64 7.62 -0.39 -16.87
N TYR A 65 6.66 -1.29 -17.01
CA TYR A 65 6.89 -2.62 -17.58
C TYR A 65 6.63 -2.68 -19.09
N LYS A 66 5.92 -1.69 -19.66
CA LYS A 66 5.68 -1.56 -21.10
C LYS A 66 5.57 -0.08 -21.48
N HIS A 67 6.22 0.31 -22.56
CA HIS A 67 6.17 1.68 -23.07
C HIS A 67 5.80 1.66 -24.56
N ILE A 68 4.70 2.32 -24.90
CA ILE A 68 4.23 2.49 -26.27
C ILE A 68 4.24 3.97 -26.60
N GLN A 69 4.80 4.28 -27.77
CA GLN A 69 4.71 5.60 -28.38
C GLN A 69 3.70 5.53 -29.52
N THR A 70 2.77 6.48 -29.55
CA THR A 70 1.86 6.63 -30.69
C THR A 70 1.99 8.02 -31.27
N PHE A 71 1.94 8.08 -32.60
CA PHE A 71 1.90 9.33 -33.34
C PHE A 71 0.65 9.33 -34.22
N ARG A 72 -0.15 10.38 -34.09
CA ARG A 72 -1.36 10.61 -34.87
C ARG A 72 -1.18 11.93 -35.64
N PRO A 73 -1.11 11.90 -36.97
CA PRO A 73 -1.00 13.13 -37.77
C PRO A 73 -2.28 13.98 -37.63
N ASP A 74 -2.13 15.30 -37.72
CA ASP A 74 -3.26 16.23 -37.75
C ASP A 74 -3.92 16.22 -39.16
N GLY A 75 -5.26 16.32 -39.22
CA GLY A 75 -6.05 16.36 -40.46
C GLY A 75 -6.79 15.04 -40.79
N ASP A 76 -7.22 14.88 -42.05
CA ASP A 76 -7.95 13.68 -42.55
C ASP A 76 -7.06 12.46 -42.81
N VAL A 77 -5.82 12.48 -42.32
CA VAL A 77 -4.88 11.37 -42.47
C VAL A 77 -5.09 10.39 -41.32
N PHE A 78 -5.72 9.25 -41.60
CA PHE A 78 -6.03 8.21 -40.60
C PHE A 78 -4.84 7.30 -40.23
N SER A 79 -3.60 7.65 -40.61
CA SER A 79 -2.43 6.80 -40.34
C SER A 79 -1.88 7.05 -38.94
N GLU A 80 -2.49 6.44 -37.93
CA GLU A 80 -1.85 6.34 -36.61
C GLU A 80 -0.70 5.33 -36.67
N SER A 81 0.48 5.75 -36.25
CA SER A 81 1.65 4.88 -36.11
C SER A 81 1.90 4.61 -34.63
N SER A 82 2.08 3.34 -34.26
CA SER A 82 2.46 2.95 -32.90
C SER A 82 3.78 2.19 -32.92
N VAL A 83 4.66 2.52 -31.97
CA VAL A 83 5.97 1.90 -31.78
C VAL A 83 6.07 1.44 -30.34
N VAL A 84 6.39 0.16 -30.15
CA VAL A 84 6.74 -0.36 -28.83
C VAL A 84 8.20 -0.02 -28.57
N VAL A 85 8.45 0.85 -27.59
CA VAL A 85 9.80 1.27 -27.20
C VAL A 85 10.39 0.32 -26.16
N GLN A 86 9.54 -0.19 -25.28
CA GLN A 86 9.92 -1.17 -24.27
C GLN A 86 8.88 -2.28 -24.24
N ASP A 87 9.34 -3.50 -24.48
CA ASP A 87 8.55 -4.71 -24.37
C ASP A 87 8.19 -5.05 -22.92
N TRP A 88 7.23 -5.96 -22.77
CA TRP A 88 6.74 -6.39 -21.48
C TRP A 88 7.84 -7.02 -20.61
N GLY A 89 8.18 -6.38 -19.50
CA GLY A 89 9.16 -6.89 -18.53
C GLY A 89 8.52 -7.38 -17.22
N TRP A 90 8.55 -8.69 -16.97
CA TRP A 90 8.03 -9.29 -15.74
C TRP A 90 8.73 -8.78 -14.47
N LEU A 91 10.03 -8.51 -14.53
CA LEU A 91 10.78 -7.96 -13.39
C LEU A 91 10.19 -6.62 -12.93
N TYR A 92 9.78 -5.77 -13.87
CA TYR A 92 9.17 -4.48 -13.56
C TYR A 92 7.78 -4.65 -12.96
N VAL A 93 6.98 -5.60 -13.43
CA VAL A 93 5.69 -5.94 -12.81
C VAL A 93 5.87 -6.40 -11.37
N ILE A 94 6.80 -7.33 -11.12
CA ILE A 94 7.10 -7.82 -9.77
C ILE A 94 7.56 -6.66 -8.88
N SER A 95 8.42 -5.77 -9.39
CA SER A 95 8.89 -4.60 -8.62
C SER A 95 7.74 -3.68 -8.21
N ASN A 96 6.75 -3.48 -9.08
CA ASN A 96 5.56 -2.70 -8.76
C ASN A 96 4.69 -3.38 -7.69
N ILE A 97 4.47 -4.70 -7.79
CA ILE A 97 3.72 -5.46 -6.79
C ILE A 97 4.38 -5.35 -5.41
N VAL A 98 5.71 -5.50 -5.35
CA VAL A 98 6.48 -5.36 -4.11
C VAL A 98 6.36 -3.94 -3.57
N PHE A 99 6.49 -2.93 -4.43
CA PHE A 99 6.31 -1.53 -4.04
C PHE A 99 4.92 -1.27 -3.43
N TRP A 100 3.84 -1.64 -4.12
CA TRP A 100 2.49 -1.41 -3.64
C TRP A 100 2.21 -2.19 -2.35
N SER A 101 2.66 -3.44 -2.26
CA SER A 101 2.53 -4.25 -1.04
C SER A 101 3.26 -3.59 0.13
N GLY A 102 4.50 -3.14 -0.09
CA GLY A 102 5.29 -2.43 0.91
C GLY A 102 4.64 -1.11 1.34
N LEU A 103 4.09 -0.34 0.40
CA LEU A 103 3.37 0.89 0.69
C LEU A 103 2.13 0.64 1.55
N PHE A 104 1.32 -0.37 1.24
CA PHE A 104 0.16 -0.72 2.05
C PHE A 104 0.53 -1.15 3.46
N VAL A 105 1.56 -1.98 3.60
CA VAL A 105 2.06 -2.39 4.92
C VAL A 105 2.60 -1.17 5.69
N ALA A 106 3.34 -0.29 5.03
CA ALA A 106 3.86 0.93 5.64
C ALA A 106 2.73 1.87 6.10
N LEU A 107 1.66 2.03 5.32
CA LEU A 107 0.48 2.82 5.67
C LEU A 107 -0.33 2.21 6.82
N LEU A 108 -0.34 0.88 6.95
CA LEU A 108 -1.00 0.17 8.04
C LEU A 108 -0.15 0.13 9.33
N SER A 109 1.17 0.28 9.23
CA SER A 109 2.09 0.17 10.37
C SER A 109 1.81 1.15 11.52
N PRO A 110 1.42 2.43 11.31
CA PRO A 110 1.12 3.33 12.42
C PRO A 110 -0.17 2.89 13.14
N PHE A 111 -1.16 2.36 12.40
CA PHE A 111 -2.35 1.81 13.02
C PHE A 111 -2.04 0.59 13.86
N THR A 112 -1.10 -0.28 13.49
CA THR A 112 -0.78 -1.45 14.33
C THR A 112 0.11 -1.12 15.52
N ILE A 113 1.01 -0.13 15.40
CA ILE A 113 1.93 0.25 16.47
C ILE A 113 1.26 1.16 17.50
N PHE A 114 0.43 2.12 17.08
CA PHE A 114 -0.20 3.10 17.97
C PHE A 114 -1.60 2.70 18.44
N TYR A 115 -2.23 1.70 17.82
CA TYR A 115 -3.49 1.15 18.34
C TYR A 115 -3.19 0.25 19.53
N ARG A 116 -3.08 0.86 20.72
CA ARG A 116 -3.25 0.15 21.97
C ARG A 116 -4.73 -0.22 22.06
N PRO A 117 -5.12 -1.50 21.95
CA PRO A 117 -6.44 -1.86 22.42
C PRO A 117 -6.49 -1.44 23.88
N LYS A 118 -7.51 -0.66 24.26
CA LYS A 118 -7.89 -0.58 25.68
C LYS A 118 -8.23 -2.00 26.05
N ALA A 119 -7.25 -2.75 26.57
CA ALA A 119 -7.51 -4.02 27.20
C ALA A 119 -8.64 -3.73 28.16
N HIS A 120 -9.75 -4.47 28.04
CA HIS A 120 -10.75 -4.51 29.07
C HIS A 120 -9.98 -4.68 30.38
N GLN A 121 -10.02 -3.64 31.22
CA GLN A 121 -9.59 -3.80 32.59
C GLN A 121 -10.35 -5.03 33.10
N PRO A 122 -9.67 -6.07 33.59
CA PRO A 122 -10.41 -7.13 34.25
C PRO A 122 -11.23 -6.44 35.35
N GLU A 123 -12.55 -6.57 35.27
CA GLU A 123 -13.43 -6.16 36.35
C GLU A 123 -12.80 -6.69 37.64
N ALA A 124 -12.53 -5.79 38.58
CA ALA A 124 -12.06 -6.17 39.88
C ALA A 124 -13.07 -7.17 40.44
N LEU A 125 -12.68 -8.44 40.52
CA LEU A 125 -13.38 -9.45 41.28
C LEU A 125 -13.34 -8.99 42.74
N ILE A 126 -14.35 -8.21 43.13
CA ILE A 126 -14.69 -8.02 44.54
C ILE A 126 -15.32 -9.35 44.97
N THR A 127 -14.48 -10.28 45.40
CA THR A 127 -14.92 -11.44 46.17
C THR A 127 -15.22 -10.96 47.58
N GLN A 128 -16.40 -10.37 47.79
CA GLN A 128 -16.99 -10.23 49.12
C GLN A 128 -17.79 -11.50 49.41
N ASN A 129 -17.13 -12.48 50.01
CA ASN A 129 -17.74 -13.51 50.86
C ASN A 129 -16.71 -13.74 51.98
N GLU A 130 -16.94 -13.18 53.15
CA GLU A 130 -17.65 -13.85 54.25
C GLU A 130 -16.64 -14.45 55.24
N VAL A 131 -16.36 -13.72 56.32
CA VAL A 131 -16.09 -14.34 57.62
C VAL A 131 -16.87 -13.54 58.68
N LYS A 132 -18.00 -14.12 59.07
CA LYS A 132 -18.81 -13.72 60.22
C LYS A 132 -18.59 -14.79 61.30
N SER A 133 -17.90 -14.44 62.38
CA SER A 133 -18.01 -15.02 63.74
C SER A 133 -17.05 -14.22 64.65
N THR A 134 -17.50 -13.25 65.45
CA THR A 134 -18.12 -13.33 66.80
C THR A 134 -17.17 -13.89 67.89
N ASP A 135 -17.01 -13.07 68.93
CA ASP A 135 -16.75 -13.35 70.36
C ASP A 135 -15.41 -12.97 71.03
N SER A 136 -15.61 -12.30 72.18
CA SER A 136 -14.82 -12.30 73.44
C SER A 136 -13.79 -11.20 73.70
N GLU A 137 -14.30 -10.21 74.45
CA GLU A 137 -13.75 -9.50 75.62
C GLU A 137 -12.49 -10.09 76.33
N VAL A 138 -11.74 -9.17 76.97
CA VAL A 138 -10.87 -9.31 78.18
C VAL A 138 -9.37 -8.96 78.01
N GLN A 139 -9.02 -7.85 78.70
CA GLN A 139 -7.78 -7.42 79.34
C GLN A 139 -6.53 -8.34 79.33
N SER A 140 -5.32 -7.75 79.24
CA SER A 140 -4.36 -7.52 80.35
C SER A 140 -2.94 -7.12 79.81
N PRO A 141 -1.87 -6.90 80.61
CA PRO A 141 -1.21 -5.60 80.72
C PRO A 141 0.31 -5.64 80.39
N VAL A 142 0.97 -4.51 80.18
CA VAL A 142 2.42 -4.42 80.44
C VAL A 142 2.76 -3.12 81.16
N LYS A 143 3.16 -3.32 82.42
CA LYS A 143 3.75 -2.40 83.38
C LYS A 143 5.14 -1.95 82.89
N SER A 144 5.45 -0.66 82.99
CA SER A 144 6.84 -0.19 83.11
C SER A 144 6.94 0.74 84.31
N ALA A 145 7.79 0.30 85.23
CA ALA A 145 8.19 0.90 86.49
C ALA A 145 9.08 2.15 86.23
N GLU A 146 8.87 3.26 86.94
CA GLU A 146 9.64 3.69 88.13
C GLU A 146 10.74 4.71 87.79
N LYS A 147 10.49 6.00 88.08
CA LYS A 147 11.16 6.80 89.12
C LYS A 147 10.54 8.20 89.23
#